data_AF-A0A399GHE1-F1
#
_entry.id   AF-A0A399GHE1-F1
#
_cell.length_a   1.000
_cell.length_b   1.000
_cell.length_c   1.000
_cell.angle_alpha   90.00
_cell.angle_beta   90.00
_cell.angle_gamma   90.00
#
_symmetry.space_group_name_H-M   'P 1'
#
loop_
_entity.id
_entity.type
_entity.pdbx_description
1 polymer ?
#
loop_
_entity_poly.entity_id
_entity_poly.type
_entity_poly.pdbx_seq_one_letter_code
_entity_poly.pdbx_strand_id
1 'polypeptide(L)' 'MSITSMTLRVPNEIAPSIRHAAESAGMSVNAYIVQAARRAATLDAAQQLAALGLGQDLAGEGDSL' A
#
# COMPACT_ATOMS: atom_id res chain seq x y z
N MET A 1 9.64 18.88 -7.82
CA MET A 1 8.92 17.73 -7.25
C MET A 1 7.84 18.30 -6.35
N SER A 2 6.57 18.26 -6.78
CA SER A 2 5.47 18.82 -5.97
C SER A 2 5.08 17.83 -4.89
N ILE A 3 5.13 18.25 -3.63
CA ILE A 3 4.68 17.45 -2.50
C ILE A 3 3.21 17.78 -2.25
N THR A 4 2.35 16.78 -2.31
CA THR A 4 0.93 16.91 -1.93
C THR A 4 0.76 16.32 -0.53
N SER A 5 0.23 17.12 0.39
CA SER A 5 -0.06 16.68 1.77
C SER A 5 -1.56 16.45 1.95
N MET A 6 -1.92 15.35 2.63
CA MET A 6 -3.29 15.04 3.04
C MET A 6 -3.32 14.69 4.53
N THR A 7 -4.47 14.89 5.18
CA THR A 7 -4.68 14.47 6.58
C THR A 7 -5.61 13.27 6.61
N LEU A 8 -5.15 12.16 7.19
CA LEU A 8 -5.95 10.96 7.43
C LEU A 8 -6.35 10.90 8.90
N ARG A 9 -7.64 10.75 9.18
CA ARG A 9 -8.14 10.45 10.53
C ARG A 9 -8.13 8.94 10.72
N VAL A 10 -7.43 8.51 11.77
CA VAL A 10 -7.31 7.10 12.12
C VAL A 10 -7.99 6.88 13.46
N PRO A 11 -8.75 5.78 13.64
CA PRO A 11 -9.32 5.46 14.94
C PRO A 11 -8.24 5.34 16.03
N ASN A 12 -8.55 5.87 17.21
CA ASN A 12 -7.59 6.00 18.31
C ASN A 12 -7.09 4.64 18.81
N GLU A 13 -7.91 3.61 18.66
CA GLU A 13 -7.61 2.23 19.05
C GLU A 13 -6.59 1.56 18.11
N ILE A 14 -6.47 2.00 16.85
CA ILE A 14 -5.56 1.42 15.85
C ILE A 14 -4.26 2.25 15.73
N ALA A 15 -4.33 3.55 16.00
CA ALA A 15 -3.19 4.46 15.87
C ALA A 15 -1.90 3.98 16.60
N PRO A 16 -1.95 3.43 17.83
CA PRO A 16 -0.77 2.88 18.51
C PRO A 16 -0.14 1.71 17.74
N SER A 17 -0.97 0.78 17.23
CA SER A 17 -0.51 -0.39 16.50
C SER A 17 0.20 -0.01 15.19
N ILE A 18 -0.30 1.02 14.50
CA ILE A 18 0.35 1.55 13.27
C ILE A 18 1.72 2.15 13.60
N ARG A 19 1.80 2.95 14.68
CA ARG A 19 3.09 3.55 15.10
C ARG A 19 4.09 2.46 15.46
N HIS A 20 3.67 1.48 16.25
CA HIS A 20 4.52 0.37 16.64
C HIS A 20 5.01 -0.46 15.44
N ALA A 21 4.14 -0.71 14.45
CA ALA A 21 4.53 -1.40 13.23
C ALA A 21 5.55 -0.59 12.40
N ALA A 22 5.36 0.73 12.30
CA ALA A 22 6.32 1.60 11.63
C ALA A 22 7.68 1.62 12.34
N GLU A 23 7.67 1.72 13.68
CA GLU A 23 8.88 1.66 14.52
C GLU A 23 9.61 0.32 14.35
N SER A 24 8.87 -0.80 14.38
CA SER A 24 9.43 -2.14 14.19
C SER A 24 10.04 -2.33 12.80
N ALA A 25 9.51 -1.63 11.79
CA ALA A 25 10.06 -1.60 10.45
C ALA A 25 11.23 -0.60 10.28
N GLY A 26 11.58 0.17 11.32
CA GLY A 26 12.60 1.21 11.26
C GLY A 26 12.20 2.41 10.39
N MET A 27 10.90 2.65 10.22
CA MET A 27 10.34 3.64 9.30
C MET A 27 9.60 4.76 10.04
N SER A 28 9.50 5.93 9.39
CA SER A 28 8.53 6.93 9.82
C SER A 28 7.10 6.44 9.53
N VAL A 29 6.13 6.90 10.32
CA VAL A 29 4.71 6.56 10.12
C VAL A 29 4.24 6.92 8.70
N ASN A 30 4.66 8.08 8.17
CA ASN A 30 4.32 8.47 6.80
C ASN A 30 4.89 7.51 5.76
N ALA A 31 6.16 7.12 5.88
CA ALA A 31 6.79 6.18 4.96
C ALA A 31 6.09 4.81 5.01
N TYR A 32 5.79 4.33 6.22
CA TYR A 32 5.06 3.09 6.44
C TYR A 32 3.67 3.12 5.80
N ILE A 33 2.91 4.21 6.00
CA ILE A 33 1.57 4.38 5.41
C ILE A 33 1.62 4.48 3.88
N VAL A 34 2.58 5.20 3.31
CA VAL A 34 2.76 5.28 1.85
C VAL A 34 3.08 3.90 1.26
N GLN A 35 3.96 3.13 1.90
CA GLN A 35 4.27 1.78 1.47
C GLN A 35 3.06 0.84 1.58
N ALA A 36 2.30 0.92 2.68
CA ALA A 36 1.08 0.14 2.87
C ALA A 36 0.01 0.49 1.81
N ALA A 37 -0.20 1.78 1.53
CA ALA A 37 -1.13 2.25 0.52
C ALA A 37 -0.72 1.76 -0.89
N ARG A 38 0.58 1.79 -1.22
CA ARG A 38 1.10 1.26 -2.48
C ARG A 38 0.80 -0.23 -2.62
N ARG A 39 1.07 -1.01 -1.55
CA ARG A 39 0.79 -2.46 -1.54
C ARG A 39 -0.71 -2.75 -1.69
N ALA A 40 -1.56 -1.97 -1.01
CA ALA A 40 -3.01 -2.11 -1.13
C ALA A 40 -3.50 -1.80 -2.56
N ALA A 41 -2.99 -0.74 -3.18
CA ALA A 41 -3.33 -0.40 -4.57
C ALA A 41 -2.88 -1.49 -5.57
N THR A 42 -1.70 -2.09 -5.37
CA THR A 42 -1.24 -3.22 -6.20
C THR A 42 -2.16 -4.43 -6.04
N LEU A 43 -2.59 -4.74 -4.82
CA LEU A 43 -3.50 -5.86 -4.57
C LEU A 43 -4.89 -5.61 -5.16
N ASP A 44 -5.42 -4.40 -5.00
CA ASP A 44 -6.71 -4.01 -5.60
C ASP A 44 -6.66 -4.09 -7.13
N ALA A 45 -5.59 -3.58 -7.75
CA ALA A 45 -5.39 -3.71 -9.19
C ALA A 45 -5.31 -5.18 -9.63
N ALA A 46 -4.56 -6.01 -8.89
CA ALA A 46 -4.48 -7.45 -9.19
C ALA A 46 -5.85 -8.15 -9.06
N GLN A 47 -6.65 -7.78 -8.06
CA GLN A 47 -8.00 -8.32 -7.88
C GLN A 47 -8.94 -7.89 -9.01
N GLN A 48 -8.87 -6.62 -9.44
CA GLN A 48 -9.65 -6.13 -10.59
C GLN A 48 -9.26 -6.85 -11.88
N LEU A 49 -7.97 -7.07 -12.12
CA LEU A 49 -7.47 -7.81 -13.28
C LEU A 49 -7.91 -9.28 -13.26
N ALA A 50 -7.87 -9.91 -12.09
CA ALA A 50 -8.38 -11.27 -11.91
C ALA A 50 -9.90 -11.35 -12.18
N ALA A 51 -10.67 -10.34 -11.72
CA ALA A 51 -12.11 -10.26 -11.97
C ALA A 51 -12.45 -10.09 -13.47
N LEU A 52 -11.54 -9.50 -14.26
CA LEU A 52 -11.66 -9.36 -15.71
C LEU A 52 -11.19 -10.62 -16.48
N GLY A 53 -10.71 -11.66 -15.78
CA GLY A 53 -10.18 -12.88 -16.39
C GLY A 53 -8.78 -12.73 -17.01
N LEU A 54 -8.13 -11.57 -16.83
CA LEU A 54 -6.83 -11.23 -17.41
C LEU A 54 -5.64 -11.67 -16.54
N GLY A 55 -5.91 -12.32 -15.39
CA GLY A 55 -4.86 -12.75 -14.45
C GLY A 55 -3.82 -13.71 -15.04
N GLN A 56 -4.14 -14.39 -16.15
CA GLN A 56 -3.21 -15.30 -16.84
C GLN A 56 -2.33 -14.57 -17.88
N ASP A 57 -2.84 -13.51 -18.52
CA ASP A 57 -2.09 -12.75 -19.54
C ASP A 57 -1.01 -11.85 -18.92
N LEU A 58 -1.22 -11.40 -17.68
CA LEU A 58 -0.29 -10.50 -16.97
C LEU A 58 0.78 -11.22 -16.14
N ALA A 59 0.71 -12.55 -16.03
CA ALA A 59 1.61 -13.35 -15.19
C ALA A 59 3.08 -13.32 -15.65
N GLY A 60 3.38 -12.78 -16.84
CA GLY A 60 4.73 -12.63 -17.38
C GLY A 60 5.26 -11.19 -17.50
N GLU A 61 4.40 -10.17 -17.47
CA GLU A 61 4.83 -8.78 -17.73
C GLU A 61 5.39 -8.07 -16.48
N GLY A 62 4.93 -8.47 -15.28
CA GLY A 62 5.31 -7.82 -14.01
C GLY A 62 6.62 -8.29 -13.36
N ASP A 63 7.24 -9.37 -13.87
CA ASP A 63 8.45 -10.00 -13.27
C ASP A 63 9.77 -9.35 -13.74
N SER A 64 9.68 -8.24 -14.46
CA SER A 64 10.80 -7.53 -15.08
C SER A 64 11.10 -6.15 -14.47
N LEU A 65 10.48 -5.81 -13.33
CA LEU A 65 10.65 -4.54 -12.61
C LEU A 65 11.13 -4.75 -11.17
#